data_AF-A0A7C7IZ24-F1
#
_entry.id   AF-A0A7C7IZ24-F1
#
_cell.length_a   1.000
_cell.length_b   1.000
_cell.length_c   1.000
_cell.angle_alpha   90.00
_cell.angle_beta   90.00
_cell.angle_gamma   90.00
#
_symmetry.space_group_name_H-M   'P 1'
#
loop_
_entity.id
_entity.type
_entity.pdbx_description
1 polymer ?
#
loop_
_entity_poly.entity_id
_entity_poly.type
_entity_poly.pdbx_seq_one_letter_code
_entity_poly.pdbx_strand_id
1 'polypeptide(L)'
;MIVKRLIINRHIKQSFSIIILFLIAGCATHPTVSTTRMEKGMSSYGYTLSAENILPYVWFRYATSDIGNIGFRIGLPVYGTGIDYSRLLYSKENKWDVLNIAWSFNPNHNIDLTYYKFTKKKSLRENRPSTTSWWGLRGMYIPTGIMGKTSVRIGFLLGGWMGKKFGYEIGYYHDFSSMPITSLFDMSWDTNSEKNKDRYGDTPHKDPASGMPSEFSRLTGISFQLFFVLNQKSTSKK
;
A
#
# COMPACT_ATOMS: atom_id res chain seq x y z
N MET A 1 25.40 20.93 -28.84
CA MET A 1 25.14 19.57 -28.32
C MET A 1 25.31 19.42 -26.80
N ILE A 2 26.10 20.27 -26.13
CA ILE A 2 26.39 20.18 -24.68
C ILE A 2 25.23 20.66 -23.79
N VAL A 3 24.50 21.71 -24.20
CA VAL A 3 23.41 22.32 -23.41
C VAL A 3 22.20 21.38 -23.24
N LYS A 4 21.81 20.62 -24.27
CA LYS A 4 20.73 19.61 -24.17
C LYS A 4 21.06 18.51 -23.16
N ARG A 5 22.33 18.10 -23.05
CA ARG A 5 22.79 17.03 -22.14
C ARG A 5 22.74 17.47 -20.67
N LEU A 6 23.02 18.74 -20.39
CA LEU A 6 22.91 19.35 -19.06
C LEU A 6 21.46 19.50 -18.59
N ILE A 7 20.55 19.91 -19.47
CA ILE A 7 19.13 20.06 -19.16
C ILE A 7 18.49 18.68 -18.88
N ILE A 8 18.82 17.67 -19.68
CA ILE A 8 18.37 16.28 -19.47
C ILE A 8 18.89 15.74 -18.12
N ASN A 9 20.17 15.95 -17.80
CA ASN A 9 20.73 15.52 -16.50
C ASN A 9 20.08 16.23 -15.31
N ARG A 10 19.68 17.50 -15.45
CA ARG A 10 19.02 18.26 -14.39
C ARG A 10 17.59 17.78 -14.16
N HIS A 11 16.82 17.49 -15.21
CA HIS A 11 15.49 16.88 -15.09
C HIS A 11 15.54 15.45 -14.56
N ILE A 12 16.55 14.65 -14.94
CA ILE A 12 16.76 13.30 -14.40
C ILE A 12 17.09 13.38 -12.90
N LYS A 13 18.01 14.26 -12.48
CA LYS A 13 18.34 14.45 -11.05
C LYS A 13 17.17 14.98 -10.23
N GLN A 14 16.36 15.89 -10.78
CA GLN A 14 15.14 16.40 -10.13
C GLN A 14 14.07 15.31 -10.01
N SER A 15 13.85 14.52 -11.06
CA SER A 15 12.92 13.38 -11.03
C SER A 15 13.40 12.32 -10.04
N PHE A 16 14.70 12.04 -9.98
CA PHE A 16 15.30 11.10 -9.04
C PHE A 16 15.18 11.59 -7.59
N SER A 17 15.35 12.91 -7.34
CA SER A 17 15.17 13.51 -6.01
C SER A 17 13.71 13.49 -5.56
N ILE A 18 12.76 13.71 -6.48
CA ILE A 18 11.32 13.59 -6.20
C ILE A 18 10.96 12.13 -5.88
N ILE A 19 11.48 11.17 -6.64
CA ILE A 19 11.29 9.73 -6.39
C ILE A 19 11.86 9.34 -5.02
N ILE A 20 13.05 9.82 -4.65
CA ILE A 20 13.65 9.60 -3.33
C ILE A 20 12.80 10.23 -2.21
N LEU A 21 12.24 11.42 -2.42
CA LEU A 21 11.36 12.07 -1.45
C LEU A 21 10.06 11.28 -1.23
N PHE A 22 9.50 10.68 -2.29
CA PHE A 22 8.35 9.77 -2.19
C PHE A 22 8.69 8.44 -1.49
N LEU A 23 9.93 7.95 -1.62
CA LEU A 23 10.40 6.69 -1.00
C LEU A 23 10.66 6.81 0.51
N ILE A 24 10.78 8.03 1.05
CA ILE A 24 11.11 8.29 2.46
C ILE A 24 9.86 8.65 3.29
N ALA A 25 8.73 8.95 2.64
CA ALA A 25 7.57 9.58 3.28
C ALA A 25 6.45 8.62 3.70
N GLY A 26 6.50 7.34 3.35
CA GLY A 26 5.52 6.36 3.81
C GLY A 26 6.14 5.45 4.87
N CYS A 27 5.45 5.29 5.99
CA CYS A 27 5.87 4.41 7.08
C CYS A 27 4.76 3.40 7.45
N ALA A 28 3.83 3.18 6.52
CA ALA A 28 2.68 2.33 6.68
C ALA A 28 2.68 1.27 5.57
N THR A 29 3.24 0.11 5.88
CA THR A 29 3.38 -0.98 4.91
C THR A 29 2.03 -1.63 4.70
N HIS A 30 1.73 -2.00 3.46
CA HIS A 30 0.44 -2.59 3.12
C HIS A 30 0.58 -3.97 2.49
N PRO A 31 -0.35 -4.90 2.75
CA PRO A 31 -0.23 -6.25 2.26
C PRO A 31 -0.49 -6.32 0.76
N THR A 32 0.34 -7.10 0.05
CA THR A 32 0.04 -7.47 -1.32
C THR A 32 -0.93 -8.65 -1.31
N VAL A 33 -2.20 -8.38 -1.65
CA VAL A 33 -3.25 -9.40 -1.73
C VAL A 33 -3.18 -10.13 -3.07
N SER A 34 -3.60 -11.41 -3.09
CA SER A 34 -3.67 -12.16 -4.34
C SER A 34 -4.62 -11.48 -5.33
N THR A 35 -4.09 -11.14 -6.51
CA THR A 35 -4.85 -10.56 -7.63
C THR A 35 -5.64 -11.61 -8.42
N THR A 36 -5.52 -12.88 -8.03
CA THR A 36 -6.22 -14.02 -8.63
C THR A 36 -6.89 -14.86 -7.54
N ARG A 37 -7.97 -15.55 -7.91
CA ARG A 37 -8.59 -16.55 -7.04
C ARG A 37 -7.61 -17.71 -6.87
N MET A 38 -7.29 -18.03 -5.62
CA MET A 38 -6.40 -19.14 -5.29
C MET A 38 -7.25 -20.35 -4.88
N GLU A 39 -6.98 -21.49 -5.48
CA GLU A 39 -7.54 -22.79 -5.07
C GLU A 39 -6.75 -23.33 -3.87
N LYS A 40 -7.39 -24.19 -3.08
CA LYS A 40 -6.75 -24.85 -1.93
C LYS A 40 -5.42 -25.49 -2.33
N GLY A 41 -4.37 -25.20 -1.54
CA GLY A 41 -3.01 -25.71 -1.77
C GLY A 41 -2.17 -24.87 -2.74
N MET A 42 -2.76 -23.90 -3.45
CA MET A 42 -1.98 -22.97 -4.25
C MET A 42 -1.07 -22.12 -3.36
N SER A 43 0.15 -21.88 -3.84
CA SER A 43 1.11 -20.96 -3.24
C SER A 43 1.57 -19.94 -4.27
N SER A 44 1.82 -18.73 -3.82
CA SER A 44 2.30 -17.62 -4.63
C SER A 44 3.38 -16.88 -3.87
N TYR A 45 4.44 -16.47 -4.54
CA TYR A 45 5.46 -15.64 -3.93
C TYR A 45 6.00 -14.60 -4.90
N GLY A 46 6.53 -13.54 -4.32
CA GLY A 46 7.00 -12.40 -5.06
C GLY A 46 7.72 -11.40 -4.20
N TYR A 47 7.97 -10.24 -4.79
CA TYR A 47 8.48 -9.09 -4.07
C TYR A 47 7.68 -7.85 -4.43
N THR A 48 7.69 -6.89 -3.53
CA THR A 48 6.99 -5.61 -3.69
C THR A 48 7.95 -4.47 -3.44
N LEU A 49 7.90 -3.48 -4.33
CA LEU A 49 8.49 -2.17 -4.19
C LEU A 49 7.37 -1.23 -3.76
N SER A 50 7.54 -0.50 -2.67
CA SER A 50 6.50 0.37 -2.13
C SER A 50 7.14 1.72 -1.83
N ALA A 51 6.46 2.82 -2.16
CA ALA A 51 6.93 4.15 -1.80
C ALA A 51 7.03 4.31 -0.27
N GLU A 52 6.22 3.53 0.45
CA GLU A 52 6.18 3.45 1.90
C GLU A 52 7.20 2.50 2.51
N ASN A 53 8.04 1.88 1.68
CA ASN A 53 9.13 1.04 2.14
C ASN A 53 10.39 1.45 1.36
N ILE A 54 11.36 2.02 2.08
CA ILE A 54 12.68 2.37 1.51
C ILE A 54 13.32 1.16 0.80
N LEU A 55 13.03 -0.06 1.28
CA LEU A 55 13.54 -1.31 0.74
C LEU A 55 12.43 -2.24 0.22
N PRO A 56 12.70 -3.03 -0.83
CA PRO A 56 11.81 -4.09 -1.27
C PRO A 56 11.53 -5.10 -0.15
N TYR A 57 10.31 -5.61 -0.07
CA TYR A 57 10.00 -6.76 0.79
C TYR A 57 9.57 -7.96 -0.05
N VAL A 58 9.85 -9.16 0.46
CA VAL A 58 9.38 -10.41 -0.13
C VAL A 58 8.08 -10.83 0.53
N TRP A 59 7.21 -11.47 -0.23
CA TRP A 59 5.96 -11.99 0.29
C TRP A 59 5.70 -13.40 -0.23
N PHE A 60 5.06 -14.19 0.61
CA PHE A 60 4.64 -15.56 0.34
C PHE A 60 3.18 -15.70 0.76
N ARG A 61 2.34 -16.31 -0.08
CA ARG A 61 0.93 -16.52 0.19
C ARG A 61 0.56 -17.96 -0.08
N TYR A 62 -0.24 -18.54 0.80
CA TYR A 62 -0.70 -19.92 0.73
C TYR A 62 -2.21 -19.99 0.93
N ALA A 63 -2.90 -20.70 0.04
CA ALA A 63 -4.33 -20.92 0.11
C ALA A 63 -4.65 -22.13 1.01
N THR A 64 -5.23 -21.84 2.18
CA THR A 64 -5.67 -22.87 3.14
C THR A 64 -6.99 -23.52 2.74
N SER A 65 -7.80 -22.81 1.94
CA SER A 65 -9.07 -23.27 1.36
C SER A 65 -9.36 -22.50 0.06
N ASP A 66 -10.43 -22.86 -0.65
CA ASP A 66 -10.86 -22.16 -1.86
C ASP A 66 -11.39 -20.75 -1.60
N ILE A 67 -11.64 -20.42 -0.33
CA ILE A 67 -12.15 -19.12 0.11
C ILE A 67 -11.19 -18.39 1.05
N GLY A 68 -10.05 -18.96 1.40
CA GLY A 68 -9.20 -18.46 2.47
C GLY A 68 -7.72 -18.67 2.17
N ASN A 69 -6.92 -17.63 2.38
CA ASN A 69 -5.48 -17.69 2.19
C ASN A 69 -4.74 -16.81 3.20
N ILE A 70 -3.53 -17.24 3.56
CA ILE A 70 -2.65 -16.57 4.52
C ILE A 70 -1.44 -16.03 3.75
N GLY A 71 -1.08 -14.79 4.02
CA GLY A 71 0.11 -14.12 3.51
C GLY A 71 1.13 -13.89 4.62
N PHE A 72 2.40 -14.08 4.29
CA PHE A 72 3.56 -13.74 5.10
C PHE A 72 4.43 -12.77 4.31
N ARG A 73 4.91 -11.73 4.97
CA ARG A 73 5.76 -10.68 4.39
C ARG A 73 7.00 -10.55 5.25
N ILE A 74 8.16 -10.44 4.61
CA ILE A 74 9.45 -10.29 5.28
C ILE A 74 10.20 -9.16 4.56
N GLY A 75 10.54 -8.10 5.29
CA GLY A 75 11.36 -7.02 4.76
C GLY A 75 12.62 -6.80 5.58
N LEU A 76 13.65 -6.27 4.92
CA LEU A 76 14.94 -5.91 5.51
C LEU A 76 14.87 -4.45 6.00
N PRO A 77 15.45 -4.04 7.14
CA PRO A 77 15.56 -4.69 8.44
C PRO A 77 14.25 -4.51 9.23
N VAL A 78 13.35 -5.52 9.19
CA VAL A 78 12.02 -5.57 9.84
C VAL A 78 10.93 -4.71 9.18
N TYR A 79 11.26 -3.60 8.52
CA TYR A 79 10.31 -2.81 7.72
C TYR A 79 9.67 -3.64 6.60
N GLY A 80 8.34 -3.72 6.57
CA GLY A 80 7.57 -4.52 5.61
C GLY A 80 7.21 -5.92 6.10
N THR A 81 7.60 -6.28 7.32
CA THR A 81 7.31 -7.61 7.88
C THR A 81 5.89 -7.67 8.43
N GLY A 82 5.18 -8.76 8.15
CA GLY A 82 3.79 -8.88 8.58
C GLY A 82 3.13 -10.19 8.17
N ILE A 83 1.98 -10.45 8.77
CA ILE A 83 1.09 -11.55 8.41
C ILE A 83 -0.25 -10.98 7.98
N ASP A 84 -0.92 -11.62 7.04
CA ASP A 84 -2.27 -11.27 6.67
C ASP A 84 -3.12 -12.49 6.37
N TYR A 85 -4.42 -12.33 6.53
CA TYR A 85 -5.42 -13.32 6.16
C TYR A 85 -6.43 -12.68 5.22
N SER A 86 -6.64 -13.32 4.07
CA SER A 86 -7.67 -12.93 3.11
C SER A 86 -8.76 -13.98 3.01
N ARG A 87 -10.01 -13.52 3.02
CA ARG A 87 -11.20 -14.33 2.78
C ARG A 87 -11.98 -13.84 1.58
N LEU A 88 -12.32 -14.75 0.67
CA LEU A 88 -13.25 -14.53 -0.42
C LEU A 88 -14.66 -14.38 0.17
N LEU A 89 -15.29 -13.23 -0.05
CA LEU A 89 -16.65 -12.95 0.42
C LEU A 89 -17.70 -13.24 -0.66
N TYR A 90 -17.37 -12.92 -1.90
CA TYR A 90 -18.28 -13.05 -3.03
C TYR A 90 -17.49 -13.38 -4.29
N SER A 91 -18.04 -14.22 -5.16
CA SER A 91 -17.48 -14.50 -6.47
C SER A 91 -18.59 -14.82 -7.46
N LYS A 92 -18.69 -14.02 -8.52
CA LYS A 92 -19.61 -14.27 -9.64
C LYS A 92 -18.94 -13.85 -10.94
N GLU A 93 -18.92 -14.77 -11.91
CA GLU A 93 -18.38 -14.55 -13.24
C GLU A 93 -16.95 -13.97 -13.21
N ASN A 94 -16.80 -12.70 -13.60
CA ASN A 94 -15.54 -11.98 -13.69
C ASN A 94 -15.29 -11.03 -12.50
N LYS A 95 -16.15 -11.03 -11.48
CA LYS A 95 -16.04 -10.17 -10.30
C LYS A 95 -15.93 -10.99 -9.02
N TRP A 96 -15.13 -10.52 -8.08
CA TRP A 96 -15.05 -11.12 -6.75
C TRP A 96 -14.63 -10.10 -5.70
N ASP A 97 -15.04 -10.37 -4.47
CA ASP A 97 -14.79 -9.50 -3.33
C ASP A 97 -13.97 -10.24 -2.28
N VAL A 98 -12.98 -9.56 -1.70
CA VAL A 98 -12.08 -10.12 -0.70
C VAL A 98 -12.04 -9.20 0.51
N LEU A 99 -12.15 -9.78 1.70
CA LEU A 99 -11.79 -9.11 2.93
C LEU A 99 -10.37 -9.53 3.32
N ASN A 100 -9.51 -8.58 3.62
CA ASN A 100 -8.17 -8.82 4.12
C ASN A 100 -8.01 -8.19 5.49
N ILE A 101 -7.43 -8.94 6.43
CA ILE A 101 -7.00 -8.45 7.72
C ILE A 101 -5.50 -8.67 7.80
N ALA A 102 -4.74 -7.62 8.07
CA ALA A 102 -3.29 -7.70 8.16
C ALA A 102 -2.76 -7.11 9.46
N TRP A 103 -1.67 -7.72 9.93
CA TRP A 103 -0.87 -7.26 11.05
C TRP A 103 0.54 -7.04 10.52
N SER A 104 1.05 -5.82 10.65
CA SER A 104 2.43 -5.53 10.27
C SER A 104 3.28 -5.29 11.52
N PHE A 105 4.41 -5.97 11.57
CA PHE A 105 5.38 -5.94 12.67
C PHE A 105 6.53 -4.99 12.35
N ASN A 106 6.20 -3.78 11.90
CA ASN A 106 7.19 -2.74 11.63
C ASN A 106 7.36 -1.86 12.87
N PRO A 107 8.36 -0.97 12.91
CA PRO A 107 8.45 0.05 13.97
C PRO A 107 7.14 0.83 14.19
N ASN A 108 6.37 1.05 13.12
CA ASN A 108 4.95 1.39 13.21
C ASN A 108 4.10 0.13 13.12
N HIS A 109 3.81 -0.47 14.27
CA HIS A 109 2.87 -1.57 14.34
C HIS A 109 1.51 -1.11 13.83
N ASN A 110 0.90 -1.86 12.92
CA ASN A 110 -0.43 -1.53 12.43
C ASN A 110 -1.31 -2.77 12.25
N ILE A 111 -2.61 -2.54 12.38
CA ILE A 111 -3.67 -3.48 12.06
C ILE A 111 -4.45 -2.87 10.92
N ASP A 112 -4.53 -3.59 9.81
CA ASP A 112 -5.22 -3.18 8.61
C ASP A 112 -6.45 -4.05 8.37
N LEU A 113 -7.55 -3.40 8.02
CA LEU A 113 -8.74 -4.05 7.49
C LEU A 113 -9.02 -3.48 6.10
N THR A 114 -8.98 -4.33 5.08
CA THR A 114 -9.18 -3.90 3.70
C THR A 114 -10.24 -4.73 3.01
N TYR A 115 -11.27 -4.08 2.49
CA TYR A 115 -12.22 -4.65 1.55
C TYR A 115 -11.76 -4.36 0.13
N TYR A 116 -11.68 -5.40 -0.70
CA TYR A 116 -11.34 -5.31 -2.10
C TYR A 116 -12.51 -5.77 -2.97
N LYS A 117 -12.74 -5.05 -4.08
CA LYS A 117 -13.61 -5.50 -5.17
C LYS A 117 -12.80 -5.62 -6.45
N PHE A 118 -12.62 -6.85 -6.90
CA PHE A 118 -11.88 -7.17 -8.11
C PHE A 118 -12.81 -7.35 -9.31
N THR A 119 -12.33 -6.93 -10.48
CA THR A 119 -12.97 -7.15 -11.77
C THR A 119 -11.92 -7.60 -12.78
N LYS A 120 -12.11 -8.80 -13.32
CA LYS A 120 -11.31 -9.34 -14.42
C LYS A 120 -11.91 -8.91 -15.74
N LYS A 121 -11.11 -8.25 -16.58
CA LYS A 121 -11.47 -7.95 -17.96
C LYS A 121 -10.89 -9.05 -18.85
N LYS A 122 -11.75 -9.73 -19.60
CA LYS A 122 -11.30 -10.62 -20.68
C LYS A 122 -10.63 -9.74 -21.74
N SER A 123 -9.48 -10.18 -22.23
CA SER A 123 -8.86 -9.52 -23.37
C SER A 123 -9.73 -9.70 -24.61
N LEU A 124 -9.97 -8.62 -25.35
CA LEU A 124 -10.66 -8.65 -26.64
C LEU A 124 -9.82 -9.31 -27.75
N ARG A 125 -8.51 -9.51 -27.52
CA ARG A 125 -7.60 -10.22 -28.43
C ARG A 125 -7.11 -11.51 -27.77
N GLU A 126 -7.20 -12.61 -28.51
CA GLU A 126 -6.88 -13.98 -28.08
C GLU A 126 -5.46 -14.11 -27.49
N ASN A 127 -4.50 -13.28 -27.94
CA ASN A 127 -3.10 -13.32 -27.53
C ASN A 127 -2.70 -12.39 -26.38
N ARG A 128 -3.64 -11.67 -25.74
CA ARG A 128 -3.32 -10.74 -24.64
C ARG A 128 -3.77 -11.30 -23.29
N PRO A 129 -2.89 -11.27 -22.27
CA PRO A 129 -3.22 -11.80 -20.96
C PRO A 129 -4.36 -10.98 -20.34
N SER A 130 -5.29 -11.67 -19.67
CA SER A 130 -6.39 -11.01 -18.97
C SER A 130 -5.88 -10.06 -17.91
N THR A 131 -6.49 -8.89 -17.80
CA THR A 131 -6.17 -7.89 -16.79
C THR A 131 -7.19 -7.94 -15.66
N THR A 132 -6.73 -7.72 -14.43
CA THR A 132 -7.61 -7.55 -13.27
C THR A 132 -7.45 -6.13 -12.77
N SER A 133 -8.54 -5.43 -12.49
CA SER A 133 -8.52 -4.15 -11.79
C SER A 133 -9.31 -4.28 -10.51
N TRP A 134 -8.96 -3.50 -9.50
CA TRP A 134 -9.71 -3.43 -8.25
C TRP A 134 -9.78 -2.03 -7.70
N TRP A 135 -10.79 -1.83 -6.87
CA TRP A 135 -10.81 -0.76 -5.89
C TRP A 135 -10.96 -1.39 -4.51
N GLY A 136 -10.57 -0.66 -3.47
CA GLY A 136 -10.73 -1.10 -2.10
C GLY A 136 -10.94 0.05 -1.13
N LEU A 137 -11.51 -0.33 0.00
CA LEU A 137 -11.68 0.50 1.19
C LEU A 137 -10.77 -0.07 2.27
N ARG A 138 -9.94 0.77 2.88
CA ARG A 138 -9.02 0.34 3.94
C ARG A 138 -9.18 1.21 5.16
N GLY A 139 -9.29 0.54 6.30
CA GLY A 139 -9.06 1.10 7.62
C GLY A 139 -7.72 0.62 8.16
N MET A 140 -6.93 1.53 8.72
CA MET A 140 -5.66 1.25 9.37
C MET A 140 -5.69 1.78 10.79
N TYR A 141 -5.34 0.94 11.74
CA TYR A 141 -5.17 1.30 13.13
C TYR A 141 -3.70 1.17 13.52
N ILE A 142 -3.09 2.28 13.93
CA ILE A 142 -1.72 2.37 14.41
C ILE A 142 -1.79 2.62 15.91
N PRO A 143 -1.63 1.60 16.77
CA PRO A 143 -1.65 1.78 18.22
C PRO A 143 -0.47 2.60 18.76
N THR A 144 0.68 2.55 18.09
CA THR A 144 1.88 3.31 18.50
C THR A 144 2.68 3.67 17.27
N GLY A 145 2.59 4.95 16.87
CA GLY A 145 3.36 5.52 15.77
C GLY A 145 4.77 5.96 16.19
N ILE A 146 5.46 6.64 15.28
CA ILE A 146 6.83 7.13 15.47
C ILE A 146 6.91 8.11 16.66
N MET A 147 5.88 8.94 16.85
CA MET A 147 5.78 9.88 17.97
C MET A 147 5.10 9.27 19.21
N GLY A 148 4.90 7.94 19.23
CA GLY A 148 4.27 7.24 20.35
C GLY A 148 2.76 7.48 20.46
N LYS A 149 2.12 8.07 19.44
CA LYS A 149 0.69 8.36 19.45
C LYS A 149 -0.11 7.37 18.61
N THR A 150 -1.41 7.34 18.84
CA THR A 150 -2.37 6.50 18.13
C THR A 150 -2.87 7.23 16.88
N SER A 151 -2.98 6.52 15.75
CA SER A 151 -3.55 7.04 14.50
C SER A 151 -4.57 6.06 13.93
N VAL A 152 -5.71 6.57 13.48
CA VAL A 152 -6.74 5.81 12.76
C VAL A 152 -6.87 6.44 11.38
N ARG A 153 -6.69 5.62 10.34
CA ARG A 153 -6.76 6.10 8.97
C ARG A 153 -7.80 5.34 8.19
N ILE A 154 -8.54 6.05 7.36
CA ILE A 154 -9.53 5.46 6.46
C ILE A 154 -9.31 6.03 5.07
N GLY A 155 -9.40 5.17 4.06
CA GLY A 155 -9.29 5.65 2.70
C GLY A 155 -9.54 4.61 1.63
N PHE A 156 -9.09 4.97 0.44
CA PHE A 156 -9.38 4.25 -0.79
C PHE A 156 -8.08 3.82 -1.47
N LEU A 157 -8.15 2.69 -2.13
CA LEU A 157 -7.09 2.20 -3.00
C LEU A 157 -7.65 1.75 -4.35
N LEU A 158 -6.81 1.82 -5.36
CA LEU A 158 -7.06 1.41 -6.73
C LEU A 158 -5.85 0.61 -7.21
N GLY A 159 -6.09 -0.48 -7.93
CA GLY A 159 -4.98 -1.24 -8.48
C GLY A 159 -5.30 -1.99 -9.74
N GLY A 160 -4.23 -2.46 -10.38
CA GLY A 160 -4.27 -3.12 -11.66
C GLY A 160 -3.22 -4.23 -11.77
N TRP A 161 -3.64 -5.37 -12.31
CA TRP A 161 -2.81 -6.51 -12.66
C TRP A 161 -2.64 -6.56 -14.17
N MET A 162 -1.40 -6.46 -14.63
CA MET A 162 -1.03 -6.44 -16.05
C MET A 162 -0.60 -7.81 -16.55
N GLY A 163 -1.38 -8.84 -16.21
CA GLY A 163 -1.46 -10.11 -16.92
C GLY A 163 -0.33 -11.11 -16.67
N LYS A 164 0.95 -10.73 -16.79
CA LYS A 164 2.06 -11.69 -16.74
C LYS A 164 2.63 -11.90 -15.33
N LYS A 165 3.22 -10.86 -14.75
CA LYS A 165 3.88 -10.94 -13.44
C LYS A 165 3.87 -9.63 -12.65
N PHE A 166 3.17 -8.61 -13.16
CA PHE A 166 3.28 -7.23 -12.67
C PHE A 166 1.91 -6.69 -12.28
N GLY A 167 1.85 -6.06 -11.12
CA GLY A 167 0.72 -5.26 -10.68
C GLY A 167 1.16 -3.98 -9.99
N TYR A 168 0.22 -3.04 -9.91
CA TYR A 168 0.37 -1.80 -9.18
C TYR A 168 -0.85 -1.56 -8.31
N GLU A 169 -0.66 -0.80 -7.24
CA GLU A 169 -1.75 -0.27 -6.42
C GLU A 169 -1.36 1.11 -5.91
N ILE A 170 -2.33 2.02 -5.92
CA ILE A 170 -2.23 3.39 -5.47
C ILE A 170 -3.36 3.66 -4.49
N GLY A 171 -3.12 4.47 -3.47
CA GLY A 171 -4.14 4.78 -2.48
C GLY A 171 -3.85 6.02 -1.69
N TYR A 172 -4.86 6.48 -0.97
CA TYR A 172 -4.74 7.53 0.01
C TYR A 172 -5.57 7.18 1.24
N TYR A 173 -4.95 7.25 2.42
CA TYR A 173 -5.55 6.96 3.72
C TYR A 173 -5.46 8.18 4.62
N HIS A 174 -6.62 8.72 4.97
CA HIS A 174 -6.70 9.97 5.71
C HIS A 174 -6.85 9.72 7.21
N ASP A 175 -6.11 10.48 8.01
CA ASP A 175 -6.32 10.58 9.45
C ASP A 175 -7.17 11.80 9.76
N PHE A 176 -8.42 11.59 10.19
CA PHE A 176 -9.33 12.68 10.54
C PHE A 176 -9.02 13.32 11.90
N SER A 177 -8.13 12.71 12.69
CA SER A 177 -7.63 13.30 13.93
C SER A 177 -6.54 14.34 13.67
N SER A 178 -5.95 14.38 12.47
CA SER A 178 -4.85 15.30 12.16
C SER A 178 -5.26 16.57 11.42
N MET A 179 -6.21 16.47 10.50
CA MET A 179 -6.74 17.60 9.75
C MET A 179 -8.11 17.23 9.16
N PRO A 180 -8.97 18.21 8.82
CA PRO A 180 -10.14 17.93 8.03
C PRO A 180 -9.73 17.60 6.58
N ILE A 181 -10.46 16.68 5.94
CA ILE A 181 -10.16 16.25 4.56
C ILE A 181 -10.22 17.41 3.54
N THR A 182 -11.00 18.45 3.83
CA THR A 182 -11.08 19.68 3.03
C THR A 182 -9.76 20.45 2.99
N SER A 183 -8.90 20.28 3.98
CA SER A 183 -7.58 20.91 4.09
C SER A 183 -6.45 20.03 3.54
N LEU A 184 -6.77 18.90 2.89
CA LEU A 184 -5.77 17.98 2.35
C LEU A 184 -4.79 18.67 1.38
N PHE A 185 -5.29 19.57 0.53
CA PHE A 185 -4.49 20.30 -0.45
C PHE A 185 -4.07 21.70 0.05
N ASP A 186 -4.39 22.04 1.29
CA ASP A 186 -4.00 23.31 1.90
C ASP A 186 -2.55 23.23 2.39
N MET A 187 -1.62 23.75 1.59
CA MET A 187 -0.19 23.76 1.93
C MET A 187 0.15 24.68 3.11
N SER A 188 -0.78 25.56 3.52
CA SER A 188 -0.65 26.46 4.67
C SER A 188 -1.21 25.88 5.97
N TRP A 189 -1.72 24.64 5.94
CA TRP A 189 -2.24 23.98 7.14
C TRP A 189 -1.23 23.95 8.27
N ASP A 190 -1.62 24.55 9.40
CA ASP A 190 -0.86 24.57 10.64
C ASP A 190 -1.72 24.06 11.80
N THR A 191 -1.27 22.95 12.41
CA THR A 191 -1.90 22.32 13.58
C THR A 191 -1.79 23.18 14.83
N ASN A 192 -0.82 24.09 14.90
CA ASN A 192 -0.56 24.94 16.06
C ASN A 192 -1.21 26.33 15.96
N SER A 193 -1.89 26.64 14.85
CA SER A 193 -2.64 27.88 14.72
C SER A 193 -3.75 27.97 15.75
N GLU A 194 -4.07 29.17 16.21
CA GLU A 194 -5.07 29.42 17.26
C GLU A 194 -6.43 28.77 16.95
N LYS A 195 -6.81 28.69 15.67
CA LYS A 195 -8.05 28.06 15.20
C LYS A 195 -8.02 26.52 15.26
N ASN A 196 -6.86 25.89 15.10
CA ASN A 196 -6.72 24.45 14.95
C ASN A 196 -6.20 23.75 16.21
N LYS A 197 -5.50 24.49 17.08
CA LYS A 197 -4.76 23.97 18.23
C LYS A 197 -5.62 23.12 19.16
N ASP A 198 -6.85 23.54 19.44
CA ASP A 198 -7.75 22.82 20.36
C ASP A 198 -8.12 21.42 19.86
N ARG A 199 -8.17 21.22 18.54
CA ARG A 199 -8.60 19.95 17.94
C ARG A 199 -7.46 19.12 17.37
N TYR A 200 -6.43 19.77 16.82
CA TYR A 200 -5.36 19.14 16.04
C TYR A 200 -3.96 19.42 16.59
N GLY A 201 -3.83 20.20 17.68
CA GLY A 201 -2.53 20.59 18.25
C GLY A 201 -1.70 19.40 18.71
N ASP A 202 -2.35 18.30 19.09
CA ASP A 202 -1.70 17.06 19.51
C ASP A 202 -1.30 16.14 18.36
N THR A 203 -1.56 16.50 17.10
CA THR A 203 -1.27 15.67 15.94
C THR A 203 -0.33 16.40 14.97
N PRO A 204 0.89 16.76 15.41
CA PRO A 204 1.81 17.53 14.58
C PRO A 204 2.16 16.75 13.31
N HIS A 205 2.21 17.42 12.16
CA HIS A 205 2.46 16.78 10.85
C HIS A 205 3.94 16.47 10.57
N LYS A 206 4.84 16.92 11.45
CA LYS A 206 6.28 16.70 11.35
C LYS A 206 6.79 16.28 12.72
N ASP A 207 7.70 15.32 12.73
CA ASP A 207 8.47 14.98 13.93
C ASP A 207 9.43 16.15 14.27
N PRO A 208 9.35 16.74 15.47
CA PRO A 208 10.25 17.81 15.90
C PRO A 208 11.73 17.42 15.89
N ALA A 209 12.06 16.14 16.11
CA ALA A 209 13.44 15.69 16.23
C ALA A 209 14.12 15.50 14.86
N SER A 210 13.42 14.90 13.90
CA SER A 210 13.98 14.59 12.57
C SER A 210 13.52 15.52 11.45
N GLY A 211 12.46 16.30 11.66
CA GLY A 211 11.80 17.09 10.61
C GLY A 211 11.04 16.25 9.56
N MET A 212 11.02 14.93 9.72
CA MET A 212 10.34 14.00 8.82
C MET A 212 8.81 14.05 9.00
N PRO A 213 8.03 13.60 7.99
CA PRO A 213 6.59 13.41 8.14
C PRO A 213 6.27 12.50 9.33
N SER A 214 5.41 12.97 10.24
CA SER A 214 4.90 12.16 11.36
C SER A 214 3.79 11.19 10.91
N GLU A 215 3.34 10.32 11.81
CA GLU A 215 2.15 9.48 11.60
C GLU A 215 0.84 10.27 11.36
N PHE A 216 0.82 11.58 11.56
CA PHE A 216 -0.35 12.42 11.29
C PHE A 216 -0.26 13.14 9.94
N SER A 217 0.90 13.09 9.29
CA SER A 217 1.14 13.78 8.05
C SER A 217 0.32 13.20 6.90
N ARG A 218 -0.33 14.09 6.13
CA ARG A 218 -0.96 13.75 4.84
C ARG A 218 -0.06 12.98 3.89
N LEU A 219 1.26 13.22 3.93
CA LEU A 219 2.22 12.51 3.08
C LEU A 219 2.31 11.03 3.44
N THR A 220 2.23 10.70 4.73
CA THR A 220 2.21 9.29 5.17
C THR A 220 0.92 8.58 4.80
N GLY A 221 -0.13 9.31 4.42
CA GLY A 221 -1.38 8.76 3.92
C GLY A 221 -1.30 8.32 2.45
N ILE A 222 -0.32 8.80 1.68
CA ILE A 222 -0.14 8.41 0.28
C ILE A 222 0.43 6.99 0.22
N SER A 223 -0.15 6.18 -0.64
CA SER A 223 0.22 4.78 -0.81
C SER A 223 0.47 4.45 -2.28
N PHE A 224 1.61 3.80 -2.55
CA PHE A 224 1.98 3.39 -3.90
C PHE A 224 2.84 2.13 -3.84
N GLN A 225 2.34 1.02 -4.40
CA GLN A 225 3.11 -0.21 -4.55
C GLN A 225 3.16 -0.70 -5.99
N LEU A 226 4.30 -1.30 -6.31
CA LEU A 226 4.54 -2.13 -7.47
C LEU A 226 4.90 -3.53 -6.99
N PHE A 227 4.15 -4.53 -7.40
CA PHE A 227 4.39 -5.90 -6.95
C PHE A 227 4.60 -6.85 -8.12
N PHE A 228 5.51 -7.80 -7.90
CA PHE A 228 6.00 -8.72 -8.90
C PHE A 228 5.79 -10.15 -8.41
N VAL A 229 4.98 -10.92 -9.13
CA VAL A 229 4.75 -12.35 -8.83
C VAL A 229 5.83 -13.16 -9.54
N LEU A 230 6.72 -13.78 -8.76
CA LEU A 230 7.81 -14.58 -9.31
C LEU A 230 7.28 -15.93 -9.79
N ASN A 231 6.45 -16.58 -8.99
CA ASN A 231 5.86 -17.87 -9.29
C ASN A 231 4.53 -18.09 -8.56
N GLN A 232 3.66 -18.87 -9.18
CA GLN A 232 2.41 -19.34 -8.59
C GLN A 232 2.34 -20.85 -8.83
N LYS A 233 2.57 -21.64 -7.79
CA LYS A 233 2.56 -23.10 -7.85
C LYS A 233 1.22 -23.60 -7.36
N SER A 234 0.54 -24.41 -8.15
CA SER A 234 -0.54 -25.27 -7.65
C SER A 234 0.06 -26.57 -7.15
N THR A 235 -0.29 -26.99 -5.93
CA THR A 235 0.01 -28.35 -5.44
C THR A 235 -0.95 -29.41 -5.99
N SER A 236 -1.86 -29.04 -6.90
CA SER A 236 -2.55 -30.00 -7.77
C SER A 236 -1.51 -30.64 -8.72
N LYS A 237 -0.72 -31.57 -8.18
CA LYS A 237 -0.18 -32.67 -8.96
C LYS A 237 -1.36 -33.62 -9.20
N LYS A 238 -1.56 -33.92 -10.49
CA LYS A 238 -2.39 -34.98 -11.09
C LYS A 238 -2.95 -36.01 -10.11
#